data_AF-A0A0B1RVZ9-F1
#
_entry.id   AF-A0A0B1RVZ9-F1
#
_cell.length_a   1.000
_cell.length_b   1.000
_cell.length_c   1.000
_cell.angle_alpha   90.00
_cell.angle_beta   90.00
_cell.angle_gamma   90.00
#
_symmetry.space_group_name_H-M   'P 1'
#
loop_
_entity.id
_entity.type
_entity.pdbx_description
1 polymer ?
#
loop_
_entity_poly.entity_id
_entity_poly.type
_entity_poly.pdbx_seq_one_letter_code
_entity_poly.pdbx_strand_id
1 'polypeptide(L)'
;LPNSDFLDDLTTQAFFDGASNCEFVEWLPQSDILAHPRLKLFVMHGGINGLVEALRRAVPLVVIPIFADQFRNGRNVEKRGIGKVELSIS
;
A
#
# COMPACT_ATOMS: atom_id res chain seq x y z
N LEU A 1 -8.40 21.94 18.97
CA LEU A 1 -8.28 22.76 17.75
C LEU A 1 -8.18 21.78 16.60
N PRO A 2 -9.16 21.67 15.70
CA PRO A 2 -9.00 20.86 14.51
C PRO A 2 -8.09 21.66 13.57
N ASN A 3 -6.85 21.18 13.41
CA ASN A 3 -5.85 21.85 12.60
C ASN A 3 -6.24 21.75 11.11
N SER A 4 -6.14 22.89 10.45
CA SER A 4 -6.49 23.20 9.07
C SER A 4 -5.56 22.60 8.00
N ASP A 5 -5.00 21.41 8.24
CA ASP A 5 -3.97 20.80 7.36
C ASP A 5 -4.45 19.59 6.54
N PHE A 6 -5.75 19.24 6.61
CA PHE A 6 -6.36 18.24 5.75
C PHE A 6 -7.04 18.95 4.58
N LEU A 7 -6.30 19.18 3.49
CA LEU A 7 -6.96 19.26 2.19
C LEU A 7 -7.64 17.90 2.00
N ASP A 8 -8.98 17.86 2.07
CA ASP A 8 -9.76 16.70 1.68
C ASP A 8 -9.22 16.23 0.32
N ASP A 9 -8.72 15.00 0.25
CA ASP A 9 -8.16 14.41 -0.97
C ASP A 9 -9.30 14.06 -1.95
N LEU A 10 -9.99 15.10 -2.41
CA LEU A 10 -10.99 15.03 -3.47
C LEU A 10 -10.33 14.70 -4.81
N THR A 11 -9.03 15.01 -4.94
CA THR A 11 -8.24 14.73 -6.13
C THR A 11 -8.11 13.25 -6.41
N THR A 12 -7.79 12.43 -5.41
CA THR A 12 -7.68 10.98 -5.61
C THR A 12 -9.04 10.39 -5.96
N GLN A 13 -10.11 10.76 -5.26
CA GLN A 13 -11.45 10.24 -5.56
C GLN A 13 -11.89 10.55 -6.99
N ALA A 14 -11.60 11.75 -7.48
CA ALA A 14 -11.92 12.16 -8.86
C ALA A 14 -11.23 11.29 -9.93
N PHE A 15 -10.01 10.78 -9.68
CA PHE A 15 -9.35 9.87 -10.62
C PHE A 15 -10.05 8.51 -10.76
N PHE A 16 -10.89 8.14 -9.80
CA PHE A 16 -11.64 6.89 -9.79
C PHE A 16 -13.15 7.08 -10.02
N ASP A 17 -13.55 8.25 -10.55
CA ASP A 17 -14.94 8.47 -10.94
C ASP A 17 -15.38 7.42 -11.98
N GLY A 18 -16.51 6.76 -11.72
CA GLY A 18 -17.01 5.62 -12.50
C GLY A 18 -16.45 4.24 -12.13
N ALA A 19 -15.49 4.13 -11.19
CA ALA A 19 -15.00 2.84 -10.71
C ALA A 19 -15.91 2.24 -9.62
N SER A 20 -16.67 1.19 -9.96
CA SER A 20 -17.62 0.57 -9.03
C SER A 20 -17.00 -0.39 -8.00
N ASN A 21 -15.68 -0.60 -8.04
CA ASN A 21 -14.94 -1.57 -7.23
C ASN A 21 -13.79 -0.92 -6.44
N CYS A 22 -13.87 0.39 -6.21
CA CYS A 22 -12.95 1.15 -5.42
C CYS A 22 -13.68 1.72 -4.20
N GLU A 23 -13.14 1.46 -3.02
CA GLU A 23 -13.67 1.99 -1.76
C GLU A 23 -12.58 2.83 -1.10
N PHE A 24 -12.89 4.10 -0.86
CA PHE A 24 -12.00 5.02 -0.18
C PHE A 24 -12.33 5.03 1.31
N VAL A 25 -11.31 4.81 2.11
CA VAL A 25 -11.42 4.64 3.56
C VAL A 25 -10.32 5.47 4.19
N GLU A 26 -10.70 6.28 5.18
CA GLU A 26 -9.73 7.12 5.90
C GLU A 26 -8.77 6.27 6.73
N TRP A 27 -9.30 5.21 7.35
CA TRP A 27 -8.53 4.29 8.16
C TRP A 27 -9.14 2.88 8.13
N LEU A 28 -8.27 1.87 8.09
CA LEU A 28 -8.65 0.47 8.20
C LEU A 28 -7.71 -0.27 9.17
N PRO A 29 -8.20 -1.30 9.88
CA PRO A 29 -7.35 -2.17 10.67
C PRO A 29 -6.50 -3.07 9.73
N GLN A 30 -5.33 -2.58 9.31
CA GLN A 30 -4.47 -3.23 8.31
C GLN A 30 -4.19 -4.71 8.64
N SER A 31 -3.88 -5.04 9.90
CA SER A 31 -3.62 -6.42 10.31
C SER A 31 -4.79 -7.36 10.04
N ASP A 32 -6.03 -6.89 10.24
CA ASP A 32 -7.25 -7.68 10.01
C ASP A 32 -7.55 -7.83 8.53
N ILE A 33 -7.33 -6.76 7.74
CA ILE A 33 -7.43 -6.83 6.28
C ILE A 33 -6.42 -7.81 5.70
N LEU A 34 -5.17 -7.76 6.18
CA LEU A 34 -4.13 -8.70 5.79
C LEU A 34 -4.45 -10.15 6.22
N ALA A 35 -5.27 -10.34 7.26
CA ALA A 35 -5.78 -11.64 7.70
C ALA A 35 -6.96 -12.16 6.87
N HIS A 36 -7.59 -11.30 6.08
CA HIS A 36 -8.88 -11.59 5.48
C HIS A 36 -8.74 -12.62 4.33
N PRO A 37 -9.51 -13.72 4.32
CA PRO A 37 -9.31 -14.83 3.37
C PRO A 37 -9.56 -14.47 1.90
N ARG A 38 -10.33 -13.40 1.65
CA ARG A 38 -10.55 -12.85 0.30
C ARG A 38 -9.42 -11.95 -0.19
N LEU A 39 -8.49 -11.52 0.66
CA LEU A 39 -7.36 -10.70 0.22
C LEU A 39 -6.45 -11.53 -0.69
N LYS A 40 -6.11 -10.99 -1.86
CA LYS A 40 -5.27 -11.66 -2.86
C LYS A 40 -3.95 -10.95 -3.12
N LEU A 41 -3.90 -9.65 -2.89
CA LEU A 41 -2.75 -8.80 -3.20
C LEU A 41 -2.75 -7.60 -2.26
N PHE A 42 -1.57 -7.21 -1.80
CA PHE A 42 -1.38 -5.95 -1.07
C PHE A 42 -0.43 -5.04 -1.85
N VAL A 43 -0.94 -3.88 -2.26
CA VAL A 43 -0.17 -2.83 -2.92
C VAL A 43 0.20 -1.79 -1.87
N MET A 44 1.50 -1.50 -1.69
CA MET A 44 1.96 -0.63 -0.60
C MET A 44 3.23 0.15 -0.94
N HIS A 45 3.54 1.17 -0.13
CA HIS A 45 4.69 2.04 -0.36
C HIS A 45 6.04 1.44 0.06
N GLY A 46 6.10 0.26 0.68
CA GLY A 46 7.38 -0.36 1.08
C GLY A 46 7.88 -0.01 2.50
N GLY A 47 7.04 0.56 3.36
CA GLY A 47 7.34 0.72 4.78
C GLY A 47 7.53 -0.63 5.50
N ILE A 48 8.51 -0.71 6.39
CA ILE A 48 8.97 -1.99 6.97
C ILE A 48 7.89 -2.72 7.78
N ASN A 49 7.04 -1.99 8.51
CA ASN A 49 5.98 -2.60 9.33
C ASN A 49 4.95 -3.33 8.46
N GLY A 50 4.46 -2.68 7.40
CA GLY A 50 3.51 -3.30 6.47
C GLY A 50 4.10 -4.50 5.74
N LEU A 51 5.40 -4.44 5.40
CA LEU A 51 6.11 -5.60 4.82
C LEU A 51 6.16 -6.78 5.77
N VAL A 52 6.50 -6.56 7.05
CA VAL A 52 6.54 -7.63 8.05
C VAL A 52 5.17 -8.25 8.25
N GLU A 53 4.11 -7.44 8.33
CA GLU A 53 2.74 -7.93 8.48
C GLU A 53 2.28 -8.76 7.27
N ALA A 54 2.53 -8.29 6.05
CA ALA A 54 2.19 -9.01 4.83
C ALA A 54 2.96 -10.34 4.72
N LEU A 55 4.25 -10.31 5.06
CA LEU A 55 5.11 -11.50 5.09
C LEU A 55 4.64 -12.56 6.07
N ARG A 56 4.25 -12.15 7.29
CA ARG A 56 3.72 -13.07 8.31
C ARG A 56 2.46 -13.81 7.85
N ARG A 57 1.73 -13.25 6.89
CA ARG A 57 0.48 -13.80 6.36
C ARG A 57 0.62 -14.35 4.94
N ALA A 58 1.85 -14.41 4.41
CA ALA A 58 2.16 -14.85 3.06
C ALA A 58 1.33 -14.15 1.97
N VAL A 59 1.01 -12.86 2.18
CA VAL A 59 0.24 -12.07 1.23
C VAL A 59 1.18 -11.59 0.11
N PRO A 60 0.83 -11.82 -1.17
CA PRO A 60 1.60 -11.29 -2.30
C PRO A 60 1.68 -9.76 -2.28
N LEU A 61 2.84 -9.21 -2.66
CA LEU A 61 3.13 -7.78 -2.59
C LEU A 61 3.38 -7.15 -3.96
N VAL A 62 2.83 -5.94 -4.16
CA VAL A 62 3.35 -4.96 -5.12
C VAL A 62 3.81 -3.74 -4.32
N VAL A 63 5.07 -3.37 -4.47
CA VAL A 63 5.67 -2.24 -3.75
C VAL A 63 5.86 -1.07 -4.70
N ILE A 64 5.32 0.10 -4.35
CA ILE A 64 5.49 1.35 -5.10
C ILE A 64 6.14 2.37 -4.16
N PRO A 65 7.49 2.43 -4.10
CA PRO A 65 8.20 3.29 -3.17
C PRO A 65 7.89 4.77 -3.40
N ILE A 66 7.73 5.52 -2.31
CA ILE A 66 7.50 6.97 -2.34
C ILE A 66 8.77 7.71 -1.88
N PHE A 67 9.42 7.27 -0.79
CA PHE A 67 10.60 7.96 -0.25
C PHE A 67 11.56 7.08 0.56
N ALA A 68 12.81 7.52 0.67
CA ALA A 68 13.85 7.00 1.57
C ALA A 68 14.10 5.48 1.49
N ASP A 69 13.94 4.76 2.60
CA ASP A 69 14.30 3.34 2.75
C ASP A 69 13.37 2.41 1.98
N GLN A 70 12.20 2.90 1.59
CA GLN A 70 11.17 2.17 0.85
C GLN A 70 11.71 1.59 -0.47
N PHE A 71 12.59 2.33 -1.16
CA PHE A 71 13.24 1.85 -2.39
C PHE A 71 14.13 0.63 -2.15
N ARG A 72 14.86 0.62 -1.03
CA ARG A 72 15.68 -0.54 -0.62
C ARG A 72 14.80 -1.70 -0.21
N ASN A 73 13.73 -1.43 0.54
CA ASN A 73 12.81 -2.44 1.00
C ASN A 73 12.09 -3.13 -0.17
N GLY A 74 11.58 -2.36 -1.14
CA GLY A 74 10.98 -2.89 -2.37
C GLY A 74 11.94 -3.76 -3.19
N ARG A 75 13.20 -3.33 -3.35
CA ARG A 75 14.23 -4.16 -3.99
C ARG A 75 14.50 -5.47 -3.25
N ASN A 76 14.46 -5.45 -1.91
CA ASN A 76 14.60 -6.67 -1.12
C ASN A 76 13.39 -7.61 -1.27
N VAL A 77 12.17 -7.07 -1.39
CA VAL A 77 10.95 -7.85 -1.67
C VAL A 77 11.10 -8.60 -2.98
N GLU A 78 11.48 -7.91 -4.05
CA GLU A 78 11.66 -8.55 -5.36
C GLU A 78 12.82 -9.54 -5.36
N LYS A 79 13.99 -9.16 -4.82
CA LYS A 79 15.17 -10.05 -4.75
C LYS A 79 14.89 -11.36 -4.01
N ARG A 80 13.97 -11.35 -3.03
CA ARG A 80 13.60 -12.52 -2.23
C ARG A 80 12.40 -13.28 -2.80
N GLY A 81 11.86 -12.87 -3.95
CA GLY A 81 10.71 -13.53 -4.57
C GLY A 81 9.39 -13.35 -3.81
N ILE A 82 9.30 -12.36 -2.93
CA ILE A 82 8.11 -12.09 -2.09
C ILE A 82 7.03 -11.37 -2.91
N GLY A 83 7.44 -10.56 -3.88
CA GLY A 83 6.54 -9.72 -4.66
C GLY A 83 7.27 -8.95 -5.75
N LYS A 84 6.61 -7.94 -6.32
CA LYS A 84 7.18 -7.06 -7.33
C LYS A 84 7.35 -5.65 -6.80
N VAL A 85 8.30 -4.90 -7.36
CA VAL A 85 8.51 -3.50 -7.05
C VAL A 85 8.44 -2.69 -8.34
N GLU A 86 7.67 -1.61 -8.32
CA GLU A 86 7.65 -0.62 -9.39
C GLU A 86 8.51 0.57 -8.95
N LEU A 87 9.66 0.72 -9.57
CA LEU A 87 10.58 1.83 -9.31
C LEU A 87 10.32 2.89 -10.38
N SER A 88 9.24 3.66 -10.21
CA SER A 88 9.02 4.82 -11.08
C SER A 88 10.07 5.88 -10.73
N ILE A 89 11.09 5.98 -11.57
CA ILE A 89 12.05 7.07 -11.58
C ILE A 89 11.87 7.72 -12.95
N SER A 90 11.06 8.79 -13.02
CA SER A 90 11.01 9.67 -14.19
C SER A 90 12.06 10.76 -14.09
#